data_AF-A0A2Z4LMR5-F1
#
_entry.id   AF-A0A2Z4LMR5-F1
#
_cell.length_a   1.000
_cell.length_b   1.000
_cell.length_c   1.000
_cell.angle_alpha   90.00
_cell.angle_beta   90.00
_cell.angle_gamma   90.00
#
_symmetry.space_group_name_H-M   'P 1'
#
loop_
_entity.id
_entity.type
_entity.pdbx_description
1 polymer ?
#
loop_
_entity_poly.entity_id
_entity_poly.type
_entity_poly.pdbx_seq_one_letter_code
_entity_poly.pdbx_strand_id
1 'polypeptide(L)'
;MTKKELEHKKHYFRNAASDARKVVSKGNMFMLAIGIIIGTAFSAVVSSLANDVIMEAIKSIWKGADGDLEKWTLSNGVKIGKFLGALLNFVVVSLFIFATLMIIYSIKNIHDYRKHKNDPITEEPAPEPTHEELMLAELKKMNQLLAENQATKQKEK
;
A
#
# COMPACT_ATOMS: atom_id res chain seq x y z
N MET A 1 49.27 -7.68 -9.60
CA MET A 1 48.13 -6.92 -10.13
C MET A 1 48.62 -5.56 -10.62
N THR A 2 48.54 -5.30 -11.92
CA THR A 2 49.05 -4.07 -12.55
C THR A 2 48.06 -2.91 -12.42
N LYS A 3 48.55 -1.66 -12.29
CA LYS A 3 47.70 -0.46 -12.09
C LYS A 3 46.56 -0.30 -13.11
N LYS A 4 46.74 -0.80 -14.35
CA LYS A 4 45.72 -0.80 -15.41
C LYS A 4 44.49 -1.67 -15.07
N GLU A 5 44.66 -2.79 -14.37
CA GLU A 5 43.54 -3.65 -13.97
C GLU A 5 42.70 -3.03 -12.86
N LEU A 6 43.33 -2.27 -11.97
CA LEU A 6 42.66 -1.61 -10.85
C LEU A 6 41.75 -0.45 -11.34
N GLU A 7 42.24 0.32 -12.31
CA GLU A 7 41.47 1.39 -12.97
C GLU A 7 40.29 0.83 -13.78
N HIS A 8 40.49 -0.27 -14.51
CA HIS A 8 39.42 -0.94 -15.25
C HIS A 8 38.31 -1.40 -14.29
N LYS A 9 38.67 -2.10 -13.20
CA LYS A 9 37.71 -2.59 -12.19
C LYS A 9 36.93 -1.46 -11.52
N LYS A 10 37.56 -0.30 -11.28
CA LYS A 10 36.92 0.90 -10.72
C LYS A 10 35.85 1.48 -11.65
N HIS A 11 36.07 1.40 -12.96
CA HIS A 11 35.10 1.84 -13.96
C HIS A 11 33.84 0.95 -14.00
N TYR A 12 34.00 -0.38 -13.92
CA TYR A 12 32.84 -1.29 -13.81
C TYR A 12 32.03 -1.02 -12.56
N PHE A 13 32.68 -0.82 -11.42
CA PHE A 13 31.97 -0.59 -10.16
C PHE A 13 31.19 0.74 -10.17
N ARG A 14 31.77 1.80 -10.75
CA ARG A 14 31.10 3.10 -10.89
C ARG A 14 29.91 3.04 -11.84
N ASN A 15 30.03 2.30 -12.94
CA ASN A 15 28.94 2.11 -13.90
C ASN A 15 27.81 1.26 -13.31
N ALA A 16 28.15 0.17 -12.61
CA ALA A 16 27.17 -0.67 -11.92
C ALA A 16 26.36 0.12 -10.86
N ALA A 17 27.02 1.00 -10.09
CA ALA A 17 26.33 1.86 -9.13
C ALA A 17 25.41 2.90 -9.81
N SER A 18 25.83 3.45 -10.96
CA SER A 18 25.02 4.36 -11.77
C SER A 18 23.79 3.65 -12.35
N ASP A 19 23.96 2.44 -12.86
CA ASP A 19 22.89 1.62 -13.41
C ASP A 19 21.91 1.18 -12.32
N ALA A 20 22.40 0.76 -11.16
CA ALA A 20 21.56 0.46 -10.00
C ALA A 20 20.75 1.68 -9.54
N ARG A 21 21.36 2.87 -9.48
CA ARG A 21 20.64 4.12 -9.18
C ARG A 21 19.54 4.39 -10.20
N LYS A 22 19.82 4.24 -11.50
CA LYS A 22 18.83 4.42 -12.57
C LYS A 22 17.66 3.43 -12.47
N VAL A 23 17.91 2.20 -11.98
CA VAL A 23 16.89 1.18 -11.77
C VAL A 23 16.04 1.51 -10.54
N VAL A 24 16.65 1.88 -9.42
CA VAL A 24 15.94 2.25 -8.17
C VAL A 24 15.12 3.54 -8.35
N SER A 25 15.62 4.49 -9.14
CA SER A 25 14.92 5.74 -9.44
C SER A 25 13.67 5.55 -10.32
N LYS A 26 13.39 4.35 -10.84
CA LYS A 26 12.13 4.05 -11.56
C LYS A 26 10.88 4.04 -10.66
N GLY A 27 11.01 4.41 -9.38
CA GLY A 27 9.90 4.69 -8.45
C GLY A 27 9.16 3.46 -7.94
N ASN A 28 8.72 2.56 -8.82
CA ASN A 28 7.94 1.37 -8.47
C ASN A 28 8.67 0.41 -7.51
N MET A 29 9.98 0.23 -7.70
CA MET A 29 10.82 -0.63 -6.82
C MET A 29 11.00 -0.04 -5.42
N PHE A 30 11.10 1.29 -5.32
CA PHE A 30 11.31 1.97 -4.04
C PHE A 30 10.08 1.85 -3.14
N MET A 31 8.88 2.04 -3.72
CA MET A 31 7.61 1.84 -3.00
C MET A 31 7.44 0.38 -2.54
N LEU A 32 7.80 -0.59 -3.39
CA LEU A 32 7.78 -2.01 -3.02
C LEU A 32 8.75 -2.31 -1.86
N ALA A 33 9.98 -1.79 -1.93
CA ALA A 33 11.00 -2.00 -0.91
C ALA A 33 10.57 -1.43 0.45
N ILE A 34 10.03 -0.20 0.46
CA ILE A 34 9.49 0.42 1.68
C ILE A 34 8.33 -0.42 2.24
N GLY A 35 7.40 -0.86 1.39
CA GLY A 35 6.28 -1.70 1.81
C GLY A 35 6.73 -2.99 2.49
N ILE A 36 7.75 -3.66 1.96
CA ILE A 36 8.31 -4.88 2.54
C ILE A 36 8.98 -4.59 3.89
N ILE A 37 9.81 -3.54 3.98
CA ILE A 37 10.53 -3.19 5.23
C ILE A 37 9.54 -2.83 6.35
N ILE A 38 8.51 -2.04 6.04
CA ILE A 38 7.50 -1.67 7.02
C ILE A 38 6.67 -2.91 7.41
N GLY A 39 6.30 -3.74 6.44
CA GLY A 39 5.54 -4.97 6.68
C GLY A 39 6.27 -5.96 7.59
N THR A 40 7.57 -6.17 7.37
CA THR A 40 8.37 -7.07 8.21
C THR A 40 8.58 -6.51 9.61
N ALA A 41 8.87 -5.22 9.74
CA ALA A 41 9.01 -4.56 11.04
C ALA A 41 7.70 -4.60 11.85
N PHE A 42 6.55 -4.30 11.22
CA PHE A 42 5.25 -4.36 11.86
C PHE A 42 4.89 -5.78 12.31
N SER A 43 5.09 -6.77 11.44
CA SER A 43 4.85 -8.18 11.78
C SER A 43 5.70 -8.64 12.96
N ALA A 44 6.96 -8.20 13.05
CA ALA A 44 7.83 -8.50 14.18
C ALA A 44 7.30 -7.91 15.50
N VAL A 45 6.77 -6.68 15.49
CA VAL A 45 6.17 -6.04 16.67
C VAL A 45 4.94 -6.80 17.14
N VAL A 46 4.03 -7.15 16.21
CA VAL A 46 2.82 -7.91 16.54
C VAL A 46 3.18 -9.32 17.04
N SER A 47 4.19 -9.95 16.44
CA SER A 47 4.64 -11.26 16.86
C SER A 47 5.30 -11.25 18.24
N SER A 48 6.05 -10.21 18.58
CA SER A 48 6.59 -10.02 19.94
C SER A 48 5.47 -9.82 20.94
N LEU A 49 4.43 -9.02 20.61
CA LEU A 49 3.27 -8.88 21.49
C LEU A 49 2.56 -10.22 21.72
N ALA A 50 2.36 -11.02 20.66
CA ALA A 50 1.72 -12.32 20.79
C ALA A 50 2.57 -13.32 21.61
N ASN A 51 3.87 -13.40 21.33
CA ASN A 51 4.75 -14.39 21.94
C ASN A 51 5.27 -13.99 23.33
N ASP A 52 5.51 -12.71 23.58
CA ASP A 52 6.17 -12.25 24.80
C ASP A 52 5.15 -11.74 25.83
N VAL A 53 3.96 -11.30 25.39
CA VAL A 53 2.92 -10.79 26.30
C VAL A 53 1.76 -11.76 26.41
N ILE A 54 1.11 -12.11 25.28
CA ILE A 54 -0.09 -12.95 25.31
C ILE A 54 0.25 -14.37 25.76
N MET A 55 1.29 -14.98 25.19
CA MET A 55 1.70 -16.32 25.59
C MET A 55 2.19 -16.36 27.05
N GLU A 56 2.96 -15.37 27.51
CA GLU A 56 3.39 -15.30 28.91
C GLU A 56 2.21 -15.10 29.87
N ALA A 57 1.20 -14.31 29.49
CA ALA A 57 -0.03 -14.18 30.25
C ALA A 57 -0.80 -15.51 30.33
N ILE A 58 -0.91 -16.24 29.21
CA ILE A 58 -1.54 -17.57 29.18
C ILE A 58 -0.77 -18.56 30.04
N LYS A 59 0.57 -18.61 29.92
CA LYS A 59 1.46 -19.44 30.76
C LYS A 59 1.24 -19.16 32.26
N SER A 60 1.12 -17.88 32.64
CA SER A 60 0.91 -17.47 34.03
C SER A 60 -0.46 -17.91 34.58
N ILE A 61 -1.50 -17.90 33.76
CA ILE A 61 -2.85 -18.33 34.14
C ILE A 61 -2.98 -19.86 34.18
N TRP A 62 -2.30 -20.56 33.26
CA TRP A 62 -2.27 -22.04 33.18
C TRP A 62 -1.28 -22.70 34.15
N LYS A 63 -0.93 -22.03 35.25
CA LYS A 63 -0.08 -22.52 36.35
C LYS A 63 -0.54 -23.82 37.06
N GLY A 64 -1.53 -24.54 36.53
CA GLY A 64 -2.03 -25.81 37.04
C GLY A 64 -1.40 -27.08 36.43
N ALA A 65 -0.57 -26.97 35.40
CA ALA A 65 0.18 -28.11 34.85
C ALA A 65 1.67 -27.76 34.81
N ASP A 66 2.40 -28.08 35.89
CA ASP A 66 3.87 -28.10 36.00
C ASP A 66 4.64 -27.21 35.01
N GLY A 67 4.39 -25.89 35.12
CA GLY A 67 5.34 -24.79 34.92
C GLY A 67 6.14 -24.65 33.63
N ASP A 68 5.99 -25.52 32.63
CA ASP A 68 6.90 -25.51 31.48
C ASP A 68 6.22 -26.06 30.22
N LEU A 69 5.50 -25.18 29.52
CA LEU A 69 4.98 -25.46 28.17
C LEU A 69 6.11 -25.78 27.16
N GLU A 70 7.38 -25.44 27.46
CA GLU A 70 8.54 -25.90 26.68
C GLU A 70 8.92 -27.36 26.93
N LYS A 71 8.54 -27.94 28.08
CA LYS A 71 8.73 -29.36 28.40
C LYS A 71 7.57 -30.23 27.94
N TRP A 72 6.50 -29.64 27.41
CA TRP A 72 5.47 -30.36 26.66
C TRP A 72 6.09 -30.84 25.34
N THR A 73 6.88 -31.88 25.49
CA THR A 73 7.50 -32.66 24.44
C THR A 73 6.91 -34.05 24.58
N LEU A 74 6.31 -34.57 23.50
CA LEU A 74 6.12 -36.02 23.45
C LEU A 74 7.51 -36.66 23.56
N SER A 75 7.59 -37.87 24.13
CA SER A 75 8.82 -38.67 24.31
C SER A 75 9.75 -38.77 23.10
N ASN A 76 9.30 -38.31 21.93
CA ASN A 76 9.97 -38.34 20.63
C ASN A 76 10.57 -36.97 20.23
N GLY A 77 10.64 -35.98 21.12
CA GLY A 77 11.31 -34.69 20.89
C GLY A 77 10.48 -33.61 20.16
N VAL A 78 9.18 -33.85 19.95
CA VAL A 78 8.28 -32.88 19.29
C VAL A 78 7.84 -31.82 20.28
N LYS A 79 8.29 -30.57 20.06
CA LYS A 79 7.95 -29.39 20.90
C LYS A 79 6.55 -28.86 20.58
N ILE A 80 5.52 -29.50 21.13
CA ILE A 80 4.13 -29.11 20.86
C ILE A 80 3.82 -27.68 21.37
N GLY A 81 4.51 -27.23 22.42
CA GLY A 81 4.40 -25.86 22.93
C GLY A 81 4.81 -24.79 21.92
N LYS A 82 5.87 -25.04 21.12
CA LYS A 82 6.27 -24.12 20.03
C LYS A 82 5.24 -24.08 18.91
N PHE A 83 4.65 -25.22 18.58
CA PHE A 83 3.60 -25.29 17.57
C PHE A 83 2.34 -24.52 18.01
N LEU A 84 1.91 -24.70 19.25
CA LEU A 84 0.76 -23.99 19.80
C LEU A 84 1.00 -22.47 19.86
N GLY A 85 2.23 -22.05 20.19
CA GLY A 85 2.62 -20.65 20.12
C GLY A 85 2.63 -20.07 18.70
N ALA A 86 3.13 -20.82 17.72
CA ALA A 86 3.04 -20.41 16.31
C ALA A 86 1.58 -20.29 15.84
N LEU A 87 0.70 -21.19 16.26
CA LEU A 87 -0.72 -21.15 15.94
C LEU A 87 -1.41 -19.94 16.58
N LEU A 88 -1.13 -19.66 17.85
CA LEU A 88 -1.65 -18.49 18.54
C LEU A 88 -1.16 -17.19 17.89
N ASN A 89 0.13 -17.11 17.58
CA ASN A 89 0.72 -15.96 16.88
C ASN A 89 0.03 -15.73 15.53
N PHE A 90 -0.24 -16.79 14.76
CA PHE A 90 -0.99 -16.68 13.50
C PHE A 90 -2.39 -16.10 13.70
N VAL A 91 -3.13 -16.56 14.72
CA VAL A 91 -4.47 -16.03 15.05
C VAL A 91 -4.38 -14.56 15.48
N VAL A 92 -3.40 -14.18 16.29
CA VAL A 92 -3.22 -12.79 16.75
C VAL A 92 -2.85 -11.88 15.57
N VAL A 93 -1.82 -12.25 14.79
CA VAL A 93 -1.37 -11.46 13.64
C VAL A 93 -2.49 -11.28 12.61
N SER A 94 -3.25 -12.34 12.30
CA SER A 94 -4.38 -12.24 11.37
C SER A 94 -5.50 -11.34 11.90
N LEU A 95 -5.81 -11.41 13.20
CA LEU A 95 -6.78 -10.52 13.84
C LEU A 95 -6.33 -9.05 13.79
N PHE A 96 -5.05 -8.76 14.03
CA PHE A 96 -4.50 -7.40 13.93
C PHE A 96 -4.52 -6.87 12.50
N ILE A 97 -4.19 -7.69 11.50
CA ILE A 97 -4.28 -7.32 10.09
C ILE A 97 -5.75 -7.02 9.73
N PHE A 98 -6.68 -7.89 10.15
CA PHE A 98 -8.11 -7.68 9.95
C PHE A 98 -8.60 -6.38 10.61
N ALA A 99 -8.22 -6.12 11.87
CA ALA A 99 -8.57 -4.90 12.57
C ALA A 99 -7.99 -3.65 11.89
N THR A 100 -6.74 -3.70 11.44
CA THR A 100 -6.10 -2.60 10.72
C THR A 100 -6.81 -2.31 9.39
N LEU A 101 -7.15 -3.35 8.63
CA LEU A 101 -7.96 -3.21 7.42
C LEU A 101 -9.35 -2.65 7.74
N MET A 102 -10.03 -3.18 8.76
CA MET A 102 -11.34 -2.69 9.20
C MET A 102 -11.29 -1.21 9.58
N ILE A 103 -10.25 -0.74 10.28
CA ILE A 103 -10.07 0.68 10.62
C ILE A 103 -9.89 1.52 9.36
N ILE A 104 -9.02 1.10 8.44
CA ILE A 104 -8.79 1.83 7.17
C ILE A 104 -10.07 1.90 6.35
N TYR A 105 -10.77 0.76 6.17
CA TYR A 105 -12.04 0.72 5.47
C TYR A 105 -13.12 1.54 6.18
N SER A 106 -13.18 1.49 7.51
CA SER A 106 -14.12 2.28 8.31
C SER A 106 -13.86 3.78 8.18
N ILE A 107 -12.59 4.22 8.21
CA ILE A 107 -12.22 5.63 7.99
C ILE A 107 -12.60 6.06 6.58
N LYS A 108 -12.31 5.25 5.54
CA LYS A 108 -12.69 5.58 4.16
C LYS A 108 -14.21 5.67 4.01
N ASN A 109 -14.93 4.72 4.58
CA ASN A 109 -16.39 4.68 4.61
C ASN A 109 -16.96 5.93 5.31
N ILE A 110 -16.43 6.30 6.48
CA ILE A 110 -16.82 7.52 7.21
C ILE A 110 -16.45 8.80 6.44
N HIS A 111 -15.30 8.83 5.76
CA HIS A 111 -14.88 9.98 4.96
C HIS A 111 -15.79 10.20 3.75
N ASP A 112 -16.17 9.14 3.05
CA ASP A 112 -17.16 9.23 1.96
C ASP A 112 -18.54 9.65 2.50
N TYR A 113 -18.99 9.10 3.64
CA TYR A 113 -20.23 9.59 4.28
C TYR A 113 -20.16 11.06 4.73
N ARG A 114 -18.97 11.56 5.11
CA ARG A 114 -18.78 12.97 5.51
C ARG A 114 -18.68 13.90 4.31
N LYS A 115 -18.16 13.47 3.16
CA LYS A 115 -18.27 14.22 1.91
C LYS A 115 -19.73 14.43 1.53
N HIS A 116 -20.57 13.40 1.69
CA HIS A 116 -22.00 13.53 1.40
C HIS A 116 -22.82 14.30 2.46
N LYS A 117 -22.25 14.69 3.61
CA LYS A 117 -22.95 15.38 4.71
C LYS A 117 -22.38 16.75 5.11
N ASN A 118 -21.09 16.99 4.88
CA ASN A 118 -20.39 18.23 5.21
C ASN A 118 -19.78 18.84 3.95
N ASP A 119 -20.54 18.85 2.86
CA ASP A 119 -20.47 20.02 2.00
C ASP A 119 -21.23 21.13 2.75
N PRO A 120 -20.54 22.12 3.39
CA PRO A 120 -20.99 23.48 3.12
C PRO A 120 -21.01 23.61 1.60
N ILE A 121 -21.83 24.49 1.06
CA ILE A 121 -21.74 24.92 -0.34
C ILE A 121 -20.33 25.51 -0.53
N THR A 122 -19.34 24.65 -0.70
CA THR A 122 -18.12 24.88 -1.42
C THR A 122 -18.56 24.44 -2.77
N GLU A 123 -18.79 25.40 -3.65
CA GLU A 123 -18.83 25.14 -5.07
C GLU A 123 -17.72 24.13 -5.35
N GLU A 124 -18.11 22.89 -5.66
CA GLU A 124 -17.38 22.07 -6.61
C GLU A 124 -16.83 23.06 -7.64
N PRO A 125 -15.52 23.14 -7.92
CA PRO A 125 -15.13 23.69 -9.20
C PRO A 125 -15.96 22.87 -10.18
N ALA A 126 -16.97 23.53 -10.76
CA ALA A 126 -18.08 22.90 -11.46
C ALA A 126 -17.48 21.77 -12.28
N PRO A 127 -18.03 20.53 -12.18
CA PRO A 127 -17.44 19.35 -12.82
C PRO A 127 -16.96 19.81 -14.18
N GLU A 128 -15.63 19.84 -14.37
CA GLU A 128 -15.07 20.38 -15.61
C GLU A 128 -15.83 19.64 -16.70
N PRO A 129 -16.54 20.38 -17.58
CA PRO A 129 -17.48 19.77 -18.49
C PRO A 129 -16.79 18.57 -19.10
N THR A 130 -17.37 17.39 -18.89
CA THR A 130 -16.75 16.14 -19.31
C THR A 130 -16.33 16.30 -20.77
N HIS A 131 -15.22 15.69 -21.19
CA HIS A 131 -14.67 15.92 -22.53
C HIS A 131 -15.74 15.86 -23.65
N GLU A 132 -16.76 15.02 -23.44
CA GLU A 132 -17.96 14.90 -24.27
C GLU A 132 -18.83 16.17 -24.34
N GLU A 133 -19.06 16.87 -23.22
CA GLU A 133 -19.79 18.13 -23.15
C GLU A 133 -19.03 19.29 -23.83
N LEU A 134 -17.69 19.31 -23.69
CA LEU A 134 -16.83 20.27 -24.41
C LEU A 134 -16.85 20.02 -25.92
N MET A 135 -16.73 18.76 -26.35
CA MET A 135 -16.82 18.39 -27.76
C MET A 135 -18.20 18.74 -28.34
N LEU A 136 -19.29 18.51 -27.59
CA LEU A 136 -20.64 18.84 -28.05
C LEU A 136 -20.86 20.36 -28.17
N ALA A 137 -20.28 21.16 -27.25
CA ALA A 137 -20.33 22.61 -27.32
C ALA A 137 -19.55 23.15 -28.54
N GLU A 138 -18.38 22.59 -28.83
CA GLU A 138 -17.57 22.96 -30.00
C GLU A 138 -18.28 22.60 -31.32
N LEU A 139 -18.89 21.40 -31.39
CA LEU A 139 -19.66 20.96 -32.57
C LEU A 139 -20.85 21.88 -32.87
N LYS A 140 -21.61 22.30 -31.84
CA LYS A 140 -22.73 23.24 -32.03
C LYS A 140 -22.25 24.59 -32.54
N LYS A 141 -21.15 25.10 -31.97
CA LYS A 141 -20.54 26.37 -32.39
C LYS A 141 -20.06 26.31 -33.84
N MET A 142 -19.42 25.22 -34.25
CA MET A 142 -18.97 25.03 -35.63
C MET A 142 -20.14 24.99 -36.63
N ASN A 143 -21.22 24.29 -36.30
CA ASN A 143 -22.42 24.26 -37.16
C ASN A 143 -23.07 25.64 -37.30
N GLN A 144 -23.09 26.43 -36.24
CA GLN A 144 -23.66 27.78 -36.26
C GLN A 144 -22.82 28.75 -37.10
N LEU A 145 -21.49 28.68 -37.01
CA LEU A 145 -20.58 29.46 -37.86
C LEU A 145 -20.68 29.06 -39.34
N LEU A 146 -20.89 27.78 -39.63
CA LEU A 146 -21.13 27.33 -41.00
C LEU A 146 -22.46 27.86 -41.54
N ALA A 147 -23.53 27.84 -40.73
CA ALA A 147 -24.82 28.40 -41.10
C ALA A 147 -24.74 29.93 -41.33
N GLU A 148 -24.01 30.65 -40.47
CA GLU A 148 -23.77 32.09 -40.63
C GLU A 148 -22.97 32.38 -41.91
N ASN A 149 -21.88 31.66 -42.15
CA ASN A 149 -21.09 31.82 -43.39
C ASN A 149 -21.88 31.47 -44.66
N GLN A 150 -22.80 30.51 -44.58
CA GLN A 150 -23.71 30.20 -45.69
C GLN A 150 -24.76 31.31 -45.90
N ALA A 151 -25.28 31.90 -44.83
CA ALA A 151 -26.21 33.02 -44.91
C ALA A 151 -25.54 34.30 -45.45
N THR A 152 -24.28 34.57 -45.07
CA THR A 152 -23.50 35.71 -45.58
C THR A 152 -23.19 35.52 -47.07
N LYS A 153 -22.83 34.32 -47.50
CA LYS A 153 -22.61 34.00 -48.93
C LYS A 153 -23.87 34.07 -49.79
N GLN A 154 -25.06 33.94 -49.20
CA GLN A 154 -26.34 34.12 -49.91
C GLN A 154 -26.75 35.59 -50.02
N LYS A 155 -26.21 36.49 -49.18
CA LYS A 155 -26.45 37.94 -49.26
C LYS A 155 -25.50 38.68 -50.21
N GLU A 156 -24.38 38.06 -50.59
CA GLU A 156 -23.39 38.60 -51.54
C GLU A 156 -23.59 38.13 -53.00
N LYS A 157 -24.66 37.40 -53.30
CA LYS A 157 -25.10 37.05 -54.67
C LYS A 157 -26.35 37.83 -55.04
#